data_AF-A0A3M0XT33-F1
#
_entry.id   AF-A0A3M0XT33-F1
#
_cell.length_a   1.000
_cell.length_b   1.000
_cell.length_c   1.000
_cell.angle_alpha   90.00
_cell.angle_beta   90.00
_cell.angle_gamma   90.00
#
_symmetry.space_group_name_H-M   'P 1'
#
loop_
_entity.id
_entity.type
_entity.pdbx_description
1 polymer ?
#
loop_
_entity_poly.entity_id
_entity_poly.type
_entity_poly.pdbx_seq_one_letter_code
_entity_poly.pdbx_strand_id
1 'polypeptide(L)'
;MPSKEEWESARKAWEASPTLNFSDIAGQLGVTRQGVRARAKREGWEKRVTTREVVEKAHLQADRKTSDPGRKGEKVEDVAVDLRARLLERHRKEWDGVRQRVYEALRNDDFEKAKLGKISAESIRIIQDGERKAWGLDVPAEQSGEVRVVVERREDAL
;
A
#
# COMPACT_ATOMS: atom_id res chain seq x y z
N MET A 1 13.76 -37.94 0.83
CA MET A 1 13.21 -37.19 1.99
C MET A 1 14.07 -35.96 2.20
N PRO A 2 13.49 -34.77 2.46
CA PRO A 2 14.29 -33.55 2.56
C PRO A 2 15.18 -33.55 3.81
N SER A 3 16.38 -33.00 3.67
CA SER A 3 17.37 -32.84 4.72
C SER A 3 16.90 -31.84 5.79
N LYS A 4 17.55 -31.84 6.95
CA LYS A 4 17.26 -30.87 8.02
C LYS A 4 17.48 -29.43 7.55
N GLU A 5 18.51 -29.19 6.76
CA GLU A 5 18.85 -27.87 6.20
C GLU A 5 17.78 -27.40 5.21
N GLU A 6 17.26 -28.30 4.37
CA GLU A 6 16.18 -27.99 3.43
C GLU A 6 14.90 -27.57 4.18
N TRP A 7 14.57 -28.26 5.26
CA TRP A 7 13.43 -27.90 6.12
C TRP A 7 13.63 -26.57 6.86
N GLU A 8 14.84 -26.28 7.35
CA GLU A 8 15.15 -25.00 8.00
C GLU A 8 15.12 -23.83 7.01
N SER A 9 15.63 -24.04 5.79
CA SER A 9 15.57 -23.04 4.71
C SER A 9 14.12 -22.75 4.33
N ALA A 10 13.31 -23.80 4.13
CA ALA A 10 11.88 -23.68 3.84
C ALA A 10 11.11 -22.96 4.97
N ARG A 11 11.43 -23.27 6.23
CA ARG A 11 10.88 -22.56 7.39
C ARG A 11 11.19 -21.06 7.31
N LYS A 12 12.48 -20.69 7.18
CA LYS A 12 12.90 -19.29 7.13
C LYS A 12 12.22 -18.54 5.98
N ALA A 13 12.18 -19.14 4.79
CA ALA A 13 11.49 -18.57 3.64
C ALA A 13 10.00 -18.36 3.91
N TRP A 14 9.32 -19.35 4.49
CA TRP A 14 7.91 -19.25 4.83
C TRP A 14 7.64 -18.23 5.95
N GLU A 15 8.42 -18.20 7.03
CA GLU A 15 8.23 -17.27 8.15
C GLU A 15 8.50 -15.81 7.77
N ALA A 16 9.41 -15.58 6.80
CA ALA A 16 9.79 -14.25 6.32
C ALA A 16 8.90 -13.70 5.19
N SER A 17 8.09 -14.55 4.54
CA SER A 17 7.25 -14.15 3.42
C SER A 17 5.77 -14.23 3.80
N PRO A 18 5.02 -13.12 3.82
CA PRO A 18 3.59 -13.16 4.11
C PRO A 18 2.77 -13.95 3.08
N THR A 19 3.28 -14.09 1.84
CA THR A 19 2.55 -14.64 0.69
C THR A 19 2.83 -16.12 0.44
N LEU A 20 3.97 -16.65 0.91
CA LEU A 20 4.29 -18.07 0.75
C LEU A 20 3.32 -18.95 1.54
N ASN A 21 2.74 -19.95 0.89
CA ASN A 21 1.82 -20.90 1.51
C ASN A 21 2.45 -22.31 1.63
N PHE A 22 1.82 -23.22 2.37
CA PHE A 22 2.36 -24.57 2.57
C PHE A 22 2.35 -25.45 1.31
N SER A 23 1.56 -25.11 0.28
CA SER A 23 1.60 -25.80 -1.02
C SER A 23 2.87 -25.44 -1.80
N ASP A 24 3.31 -24.18 -1.73
CA ASP A 24 4.54 -23.73 -2.39
C ASP A 24 5.77 -24.43 -1.78
N ILE A 25 5.82 -24.48 -0.44
CA ILE A 25 6.87 -25.19 0.31
C ILE A 25 6.84 -26.70 0.01
N ALA A 26 5.65 -27.28 -0.09
CA ALA A 26 5.49 -28.69 -0.44
C ALA A 26 6.03 -29.00 -1.84
N GLY A 27 5.76 -28.12 -2.82
CA GLY A 27 6.32 -28.21 -4.17
C GLY A 27 7.84 -28.09 -4.21
N GLN A 28 8.42 -27.16 -3.43
CA GLN A 28 9.88 -26.99 -3.33
C GLN A 28 10.60 -28.19 -2.72
N LEU A 29 9.98 -28.81 -1.72
CA LEU A 29 10.58 -29.94 -0.99
C LEU A 29 10.19 -31.31 -1.55
N GLY A 30 9.32 -31.37 -2.57
CA GLY A 30 8.81 -32.63 -3.13
C GLY A 30 8.02 -33.47 -2.12
N VAL A 31 7.33 -32.82 -1.17
CA VAL A 31 6.53 -33.46 -0.12
C VAL A 31 5.07 -33.06 -0.22
N THR A 32 4.20 -33.65 0.60
CA THR A 32 2.79 -33.27 0.63
C THR A 32 2.56 -32.02 1.49
N ARG A 33 1.56 -31.20 1.12
CA ARG A 33 1.10 -30.05 1.93
C ARG A 33 0.75 -30.45 3.37
N GLN A 34 0.15 -31.64 3.55
CA GLN A 34 -0.17 -32.18 4.88
C GLN A 34 1.10 -32.48 5.69
N GLY A 35 2.16 -32.99 5.06
CA GLY A 35 3.46 -33.20 5.70
C GLY A 35 4.10 -31.91 6.17
N VAL A 36 4.07 -30.86 5.35
CA VAL A 36 4.53 -29.51 5.74
C VAL A 36 3.71 -28.98 6.91
N ARG A 37 2.37 -29.07 6.87
CA ARG A 37 1.49 -28.62 7.96
C ARG A 37 1.74 -29.35 9.27
N ALA A 38 1.90 -30.67 9.24
CA ALA A 38 2.18 -31.48 10.43
C ALA A 38 3.52 -31.09 11.06
N ARG A 39 4.54 -30.85 10.23
CA ARG A 39 5.85 -30.42 10.68
C ARG A 39 5.84 -29.00 11.24
N ALA A 40 5.21 -28.06 10.54
CA ALA A 40 5.03 -26.68 10.97
C ALA A 40 4.33 -26.59 12.33
N LYS A 41 3.30 -27.42 12.56
CA LYS A 41 2.60 -27.52 13.86
C LYS A 41 3.52 -28.05 14.96
N ARG A 42 4.31 -29.10 14.67
CA ARG A 42 5.24 -29.71 15.64
C ARG A 42 6.39 -28.78 16.03
N GLU A 43 6.84 -27.95 15.09
CA GLU A 43 8.01 -27.07 15.25
C GLU A 43 7.64 -25.60 15.53
N GLY A 44 6.34 -25.29 15.66
CA GLY A 44 5.85 -23.95 15.98
C GLY A 44 6.24 -22.91 14.93
N TRP A 45 5.98 -23.17 13.65
CA TRP A 45 6.27 -22.19 12.60
C TRP A 45 5.24 -21.05 12.66
N GLU A 46 5.71 -19.80 12.70
CA GLU A 46 4.87 -18.61 12.75
C GLU A 46 5.33 -17.56 11.74
N LYS A 47 4.38 -16.89 11.08
CA LYS A 47 4.70 -15.74 10.23
C LYS A 47 5.21 -14.62 11.12
N ARG A 48 6.49 -14.27 10.96
CA ARG A 48 7.14 -13.22 11.76
C ARG A 48 6.98 -11.83 11.16
N VAL A 49 6.43 -11.76 9.95
CA VAL A 49 6.18 -10.50 9.25
C VAL A 49 4.78 -10.57 8.64
N THR A 50 3.95 -9.60 9.00
CA THR A 50 2.63 -9.43 8.39
C THR A 50 2.77 -8.68 7.06
N THR A 51 1.81 -8.88 6.16
CA THR A 51 1.77 -8.13 4.90
C THR A 51 1.74 -6.62 5.13
N ARG A 52 1.06 -6.16 6.20
CA ARG A 52 0.99 -4.74 6.57
C ARG A 52 2.37 -4.17 6.89
N GLU A 53 3.14 -4.86 7.73
CA GLU A 53 4.50 -4.43 8.11
C GLU A 53 5.46 -4.43 6.92
N VAL A 54 5.34 -5.38 5.99
CA VAL A 54 6.15 -5.39 4.76
C VAL A 54 5.81 -4.18 3.89
N VAL A 55 4.52 -3.90 3.69
CA VAL A 55 4.04 -2.77 2.89
C VAL A 55 4.49 -1.45 3.50
N GLU A 56 4.35 -1.28 4.80
CA GLU A 56 4.79 -0.08 5.52
C GLU A 56 6.30 0.15 5.36
N LYS A 57 7.11 -0.89 5.59
CA LYS A 57 8.58 -0.80 5.41
C LYS A 57 8.96 -0.49 3.95
N ALA A 58 8.22 -1.04 2.98
CA ALA A 58 8.45 -0.75 1.56
C ALA A 58 8.15 0.71 1.22
N HIS A 59 7.06 1.27 1.71
CA HIS A 59 6.73 2.69 1.54
C HIS A 59 7.78 3.59 2.19
N LEU A 60 8.19 3.32 3.44
CA LEU A 60 9.25 4.08 4.12
C LEU A 60 10.56 4.06 3.34
N GLN A 61 10.94 2.90 2.80
CA GLN A 61 12.14 2.77 1.99
C GLN A 61 12.02 3.52 0.65
N ALA A 62 10.84 3.53 0.04
CA ALA A 62 10.58 4.30 -1.17
C ALA A 62 10.65 5.81 -0.91
N ASP A 63 9.97 6.31 0.12
CA ASP A 63 10.01 7.72 0.53
C ASP A 63 11.45 8.19 0.79
N ARG A 64 12.25 7.38 1.49
CA ARG A 64 13.66 7.69 1.74
C ARG A 64 14.50 7.80 0.46
N LYS A 65 14.18 7.01 -0.57
CA LYS A 65 14.87 7.09 -1.89
C LYS A 65 14.40 8.28 -2.72
N THR A 66 13.17 8.73 -2.52
CA THR A 66 12.58 9.86 -3.24
C THR A 66 12.92 11.21 -2.58
N SER A 67 13.28 11.22 -1.30
CA SER A 67 13.78 12.40 -0.59
C SER A 67 15.12 12.88 -1.16
N ASP A 68 15.22 14.17 -1.46
CA ASP A 68 16.45 14.81 -1.92
C ASP A 68 17.48 14.90 -0.78
N PRO A 69 18.70 14.32 -0.91
CA PRO A 69 19.76 14.42 0.09
C PRO A 69 20.24 15.87 0.36
N GLY A 70 19.92 16.82 -0.52
CA GLY A 70 20.26 18.24 -0.39
C GLY A 70 19.41 19.01 0.63
N ARG A 71 18.22 18.51 1.00
CA ARG A 71 17.34 19.10 2.02
C ARG A 71 17.77 18.73 3.45
N LYS A 72 19.06 18.91 3.76
CA LYS A 72 19.59 18.66 5.11
C LYS A 72 19.05 19.71 6.09
N GLY A 73 18.12 19.30 6.95
CA GLY A 73 17.58 20.14 8.04
C GLY A 73 16.07 20.34 8.00
N GLU A 74 15.39 19.98 6.91
CA GLU A 74 13.92 19.88 6.89
C GLU A 74 13.48 18.66 7.69
N LYS A 75 12.37 18.78 8.43
CA LYS A 75 11.78 17.61 9.10
C LYS A 75 11.32 16.63 8.03
N VAL A 76 11.57 15.34 8.25
CA VAL A 76 11.25 14.28 7.28
C VAL A 76 9.76 14.29 6.94
N GLU A 77 8.92 14.62 7.93
CA GLU A 77 7.48 14.79 7.77
C GLU A 77 7.13 15.92 6.79
N ASP A 78 7.81 17.07 6.87
CA ASP A 78 7.55 18.22 5.99
C ASP A 78 7.91 17.88 4.53
N VAL A 79 9.02 17.15 4.32
CA VAL A 79 9.42 16.67 2.99
C VAL A 79 8.40 15.68 2.42
N ALA A 80 7.91 14.76 3.25
CA ALA A 80 6.91 13.77 2.86
C ALA A 80 5.58 14.42 2.48
N VAL A 81 5.16 15.45 3.22
CA VAL A 81 3.98 16.28 2.92
C VAL A 81 4.16 17.05 1.62
N ASP A 82 5.28 17.73 1.42
CA ASP A 82 5.60 18.48 0.20
C ASP A 82 5.54 17.63 -1.07
N LEU A 83 6.11 16.42 -1.01
CA LEU A 83 6.10 15.48 -2.13
C LEU A 83 4.67 15.09 -2.51
N ARG A 84 3.83 14.79 -1.51
CA ARG A 84 2.43 14.40 -1.70
C ARG A 84 1.58 15.59 -2.14
N ALA A 85 1.87 16.79 -1.65
CA ALA A 85 1.22 18.03 -2.09
C ALA A 85 1.48 18.32 -3.57
N ARG A 86 2.73 18.14 -4.04
CA ARG A 86 3.09 18.28 -5.47
C ARG A 86 2.36 17.28 -6.36
N LEU A 87 2.22 16.03 -5.91
CA LEU A 87 1.44 15.01 -6.62
C LEU A 87 -0.03 15.44 -6.77
N LEU A 88 -0.65 15.88 -5.68
CA LEU A 88 -2.03 16.37 -5.67
C LEU A 88 -2.22 17.61 -6.54
N GLU A 89 -1.27 18.54 -6.52
CA GLU A 89 -1.30 19.72 -7.38
C GLU A 89 -1.29 19.33 -8.86
N ARG A 90 -0.38 18.43 -9.27
CA ARG A 90 -0.33 17.90 -10.63
C ARG A 90 -1.65 17.25 -11.02
N HIS A 91 -2.18 16.37 -10.18
CA HIS A 91 -3.44 15.67 -10.46
C HIS A 91 -4.59 16.65 -10.71
N ARG A 92 -4.68 17.72 -9.92
CA ARG A 92 -5.70 18.77 -10.10
C ARG A 92 -5.56 19.49 -11.45
N LYS A 93 -4.34 19.85 -11.83
CA LYS A 93 -4.04 20.55 -13.10
C LYS A 93 -4.29 19.68 -14.34
N GLU A 94 -4.01 18.38 -14.27
CA GLU A 94 -4.24 17.45 -15.40
C GLU A 94 -5.71 17.44 -15.86
N TRP A 95 -6.65 17.61 -14.92
CA TRP A 95 -8.08 17.66 -15.24
C TRP A 95 -8.50 18.94 -15.97
N ASP A 96 -7.76 20.04 -15.86
CA ASP A 96 -8.07 21.27 -16.62
C ASP A 96 -8.00 21.02 -18.12
N GLY A 97 -6.97 20.30 -18.57
CA GLY A 97 -6.80 19.94 -19.98
C GLY A 97 -7.90 19.00 -20.50
N VAL A 98 -8.43 18.12 -19.65
CA VAL A 98 -9.57 17.25 -20.00
C VAL A 98 -10.85 18.08 -20.12
N ARG A 99 -11.13 18.92 -19.13
CA ARG A 99 -12.31 19.82 -19.13
C ARG A 99 -12.32 20.70 -20.35
N GLN A 100 -11.19 21.32 -20.69
CA GLN A 100 -11.08 22.19 -21.86
C GLN A 100 -11.43 21.44 -23.16
N ARG A 101 -10.89 20.23 -23.37
CA ARG A 101 -11.16 19.42 -24.57
C ARG A 101 -12.64 19.03 -24.68
N VAL A 102 -13.26 18.62 -23.57
CA VAL A 102 -14.69 18.26 -23.54
C VAL A 102 -15.56 19.49 -23.82
N TYR A 103 -15.28 20.63 -23.18
CA TYR A 103 -16.06 21.85 -23.41
C TYR A 103 -15.90 22.40 -24.83
N GLU A 104 -14.73 22.26 -25.43
CA GLU A 104 -14.53 22.63 -26.83
C GLU A 104 -15.28 21.69 -27.77
N ALA A 105 -15.27 20.39 -27.51
CA ALA A 105 -16.04 19.41 -28.28
C ALA A 105 -17.55 19.70 -28.21
N LEU A 106 -18.08 19.94 -27.01
CA LEU A 106 -19.50 20.24 -26.80
C LEU A 106 -19.93 21.56 -27.44
N ARG A 107 -19.07 22.59 -27.41
CA ARG A 107 -19.39 23.88 -28.06
C ARG A 107 -19.49 23.78 -29.59
N ASN A 108 -18.79 22.82 -30.18
CA ASN A 108 -18.70 22.66 -31.63
C ASN A 108 -19.52 21.46 -32.13
N ASP A 109 -20.28 20.79 -31.26
CA ASP A 109 -20.96 19.52 -31.55
C ASP A 109 -20.04 18.45 -32.19
N ASP A 110 -18.76 18.46 -31.80
CA ASP A 110 -17.73 17.56 -32.34
C ASP A 110 -17.67 16.27 -31.52
N PHE A 111 -18.37 15.24 -32.02
CA PHE A 111 -18.46 13.93 -31.37
C PHE A 111 -17.10 13.22 -31.23
N GLU A 112 -16.25 13.29 -32.25
CA GLU A 112 -14.94 12.61 -32.22
C GLU A 112 -14.02 13.28 -31.19
N LYS A 113 -14.06 14.61 -31.09
CA LYS A 113 -13.33 15.33 -30.06
C LYS A 113 -13.89 15.06 -28.65
N ALA A 114 -15.20 14.87 -28.51
CA ALA A 114 -15.81 14.47 -27.23
C ALA A 114 -15.33 13.07 -26.80
N LYS A 115 -15.26 12.12 -27.75
CA LYS A 115 -14.73 10.77 -27.52
C LYS A 115 -13.26 10.82 -27.13
N LEU A 116 -12.44 11.63 -27.80
CA LEU A 116 -11.05 11.86 -27.41
C LEU A 116 -10.94 12.43 -25.99
N GLY A 117 -11.81 13.38 -25.63
CA GLY A 117 -11.92 13.93 -24.28
C GLY A 117 -12.19 12.85 -23.23
N LYS A 118 -13.15 11.94 -23.49
CA LYS A 118 -13.45 10.80 -22.62
C LYS A 118 -12.26 9.86 -22.46
N ILE A 119 -11.62 9.43 -23.56
CA ILE A 119 -10.47 8.52 -23.51
C ILE A 119 -9.30 9.16 -22.75
N SER A 120 -9.10 10.47 -22.92
CA SER A 120 -8.08 11.22 -22.17
C SER A 120 -8.39 11.25 -20.67
N ALA A 121 -9.66 11.46 -20.30
CA ALA A 121 -10.12 11.43 -18.91
C ALA A 121 -9.89 10.06 -18.27
N GLU A 122 -10.21 8.98 -18.98
CA GLU A 122 -10.02 7.61 -18.50
C GLU A 122 -8.53 7.27 -18.34
N SER A 123 -7.70 7.68 -19.29
CA SER A 123 -6.24 7.51 -19.23
C SER A 123 -5.65 8.21 -18.01
N ILE A 124 -6.00 9.49 -17.79
CA ILE A 124 -5.54 10.24 -16.62
C ILE A 124 -6.03 9.60 -15.33
N ARG A 125 -7.29 9.16 -15.26
CA ARG A 125 -7.82 8.47 -14.08
C ARG A 125 -7.01 7.21 -13.75
N ILE A 126 -6.63 6.41 -14.75
CA ILE A 126 -5.82 5.19 -14.54
C ILE A 126 -4.43 5.54 -13.99
N ILE A 127 -3.77 6.55 -14.56
CA ILE A 127 -2.46 7.03 -14.09
C ILE A 127 -2.58 7.51 -12.64
N GLN A 128 -3.55 8.38 -12.34
CA GLN A 128 -3.72 8.95 -11.02
C GLN A 128 -4.06 7.88 -9.97
N ASP A 129 -4.93 6.91 -10.30
CA ASP A 129 -5.25 5.78 -9.41
C ASP A 129 -4.00 4.95 -9.07
N GLY A 130 -3.16 4.65 -10.07
CA GLY A 130 -1.88 3.97 -9.86
C GLY A 130 -0.93 4.78 -8.98
N GLU A 131 -0.83 6.08 -9.21
CA GLU A 131 0.03 6.97 -8.42
C GLU A 131 -0.45 7.11 -6.98
N ARG A 132 -1.75 7.33 -6.74
CA ARG A 132 -2.27 7.42 -5.36
C ARG A 132 -1.98 6.15 -4.56
N LYS A 133 -2.12 4.98 -5.18
CA LYS A 133 -1.80 3.68 -4.56
C LYS A 133 -0.30 3.56 -4.26
N ALA A 134 0.56 3.92 -5.21
CA ALA A 134 2.01 3.88 -5.01
C ALA A 134 2.49 4.82 -3.89
N TRP A 135 1.82 5.97 -3.75
CA TRP A 135 2.14 6.99 -2.75
C TRP A 135 1.38 6.84 -1.42
N GLY A 136 0.55 5.81 -1.28
CA GLY A 136 -0.21 5.52 -0.06
C GLY A 136 -1.29 6.56 0.27
N LEU A 137 -1.77 7.32 -0.71
CA LEU A 137 -2.81 8.34 -0.50
C LEU A 137 -4.21 7.73 -0.25
N ASP A 138 -4.37 6.45 -0.57
CA ASP A 138 -5.62 5.70 -0.39
C ASP A 138 -5.67 4.93 0.94
N VAL A 139 -4.59 5.02 1.75
CA VAL A 139 -4.58 4.42 3.09
C VAL A 139 -5.55 5.22 3.96
N PRO A 140 -6.58 4.58 4.55
CA PRO A 140 -7.47 5.28 5.48
C PRO A 140 -6.63 5.90 6.59
N ALA A 141 -6.84 7.18 6.88
CA ALA A 141 -6.30 7.77 8.09
C ALA A 141 -6.70 6.85 9.25
N GLU A 142 -5.72 6.42 10.07
CA GLU A 142 -6.04 5.63 11.24
C GLU A 142 -7.11 6.39 12.01
N GLN A 143 -8.27 5.74 12.23
CA GLN A 143 -9.26 6.26 13.15
C GLN A 143 -8.52 6.32 14.49
N SER A 144 -8.08 7.52 14.88
CA SER A 144 -7.60 7.81 16.22
C SER A 144 -8.58 7.14 17.16
N GLY A 145 -8.12 6.11 17.88
CA GLY A 145 -8.97 5.20 18.62
C GLY A 145 -9.98 6.00 19.43
N GLU A 146 -11.25 5.59 19.32
CA GLU A 146 -12.38 6.16 20.05
C GLU A 146 -11.95 6.54 21.48
N VAL A 147 -11.71 7.84 21.72
CA VAL A 147 -11.34 8.33 23.05
C VAL A 147 -12.58 8.23 23.92
N ARG A 148 -12.77 7.07 24.56
CA ARG A 148 -13.80 6.88 25.58
C ARG A 148 -13.41 7.65 26.83
N VAL A 149 -13.92 8.87 26.96
CA VAL A 149 -13.87 9.63 28.20
C VAL A 149 -14.88 9.01 29.17
N VAL A 150 -14.41 8.21 30.11
CA VAL A 150 -15.21 7.71 31.24
C VAL A 150 -15.27 8.82 32.29
N VAL A 151 -16.43 9.46 32.44
CA VAL A 151 -16.69 10.40 33.54
C VAL A 151 -17.23 9.62 34.72
N GLU A 152 -16.38 9.30 35.68
CA GLU A 152 -16.82 8.79 36.99
C GLU A 152 -17.42 9.95 37.79
N ARG A 153 -18.75 9.92 38.02
CA ARG A 153 -19.35 10.81 39.01
C ARG A 153 -19.03 10.24 40.40
N ARG A 154 -18.30 11.00 41.22
CA ARG A 154 -18.29 10.77 42.66
C ARG A 154 -19.68 11.07 43.20
N GLU A 155 -20.33 10.06 43.74
CA GLU A 155 -21.46 10.25 44.65
C GLU A 155 -20.88 10.79 45.95
N ASP A 156 -21.00 12.10 46.15
CA ASP A 156 -20.75 12.71 47.44
C ASP A 156 -21.85 12.20 48.39
N ALA A 157 -21.43 11.36 49.34
CA ALA A 157 -22.27 10.82 50.40
C ALA A 157 -22.81 11.98 51.26
N LEU A 158 -24.14 12.05 51.36
CA LEU A 158 -24.86 12.79 52.39
C LEU A 158 -24.81 12.03 53.72
#